data_AF-A0A3D3RHH7-F1
#
_entry.id   AF-A0A3D3RHH7-F1
#
_cell.length_a   1.000
_cell.length_b   1.000
_cell.length_c   1.000
_cell.angle_alpha   90.00
_cell.angle_beta   90.00
_cell.angle_gamma   90.00
#
_symmetry.space_group_name_H-M   'P 1'
#
loop_
_entity.id
_entity.type
_entity.pdbx_description
1 polymer ?
#
loop_
_entity_poly.entity_id
_entity_poly.type
_entity_poly.pdbx_seq_one_letter_code
_entity_poly.pdbx_strand_id
1 'polypeptide(L)'
;MRLKRFGVLMLASLMMVGSVSPAMVKAENLKSPTVYVSSARQSKVTGDGFYELLLKATDSKEVVSYIKEHIKTASESQIDEYMRGLFSFEDDVRDIDFTPLKAVKNYLPTDVKNALPFLIKEHKKPSIKNGKVTLNISALLGRAKAYEAYLKKNPSGTGSDAIRSFYEDAVTQAITGGYQKEMGVKNRYANAKSQVSQKAMSQYENFVKENKTGTTRKVVSEYVNLLKKTDKKITKKVETFYNSLYKKLQK
;
A
#
# COMPACT_ATOMS: atom_id res chain seq x y z
N MET A 1 -22.40 24.95 -14.53
CA MET A 1 -21.12 25.56 -14.12
C MET A 1 -20.52 24.77 -12.94
N ARG A 2 -19.69 23.77 -13.23
CA ARG A 2 -18.71 23.21 -12.27
C ARG A 2 -17.51 22.68 -13.07
N LEU A 3 -16.49 23.52 -13.20
CA LEU A 3 -15.13 23.07 -13.46
C LEU A 3 -14.49 22.71 -12.12
N LYS A 4 -13.88 21.53 -12.04
CA LYS A 4 -12.46 21.37 -11.70
C LYS A 4 -12.01 19.94 -12.02
N ARG A 5 -11.02 19.91 -12.91
CA ARG A 5 -10.32 18.76 -13.48
C ARG A 5 -9.06 18.47 -12.65
N PHE A 6 -8.72 17.18 -12.59
CA PHE A 6 -7.38 16.56 -12.49
C PHE A 6 -6.41 16.94 -11.35
N GLY A 7 -5.98 15.90 -10.65
CA GLY A 7 -4.79 15.85 -9.81
C GLY A 7 -4.38 14.41 -9.55
N VAL A 8 -3.90 13.70 -10.57
CA VAL A 8 -3.25 12.39 -10.41
C VAL A 8 -1.78 12.65 -10.10
N LEU A 9 -1.35 12.32 -8.88
CA LEU A 9 0.05 12.40 -8.45
C LEU A 9 0.64 10.99 -8.47
N MET A 10 1.32 10.60 -9.55
CA MET A 10 2.22 9.45 -9.53
C MET A 10 3.57 9.89 -8.94
N LEU A 11 3.94 9.33 -7.80
CA LEU A 11 5.33 9.30 -7.34
C LEU A 11 5.96 7.99 -7.84
N ALA A 12 6.65 8.04 -8.98
CA ALA A 12 7.57 6.99 -9.38
C ALA A 12 9.00 7.42 -9.02
N SER A 13 9.65 6.64 -8.17
CA SER A 13 11.05 6.81 -7.80
C SER A 13 11.95 6.21 -8.88
N LEU A 14 12.93 6.96 -9.38
CA LEU A 14 14.14 6.40 -10.00
C LEU A 14 15.34 7.15 -9.45
N MET A 15 16.23 6.44 -8.75
CA MET A 15 17.56 6.95 -8.39
C MET A 15 18.46 6.91 -9.62
N MET A 16 19.27 7.95 -9.83
CA MET A 16 20.70 7.87 -10.19
C MET A 16 21.34 9.24 -9.92
N VAL A 17 22.58 9.19 -9.47
CA VAL A 17 23.39 10.26 -8.89
C VAL A 17 23.96 11.18 -9.98
N GLY A 18 23.97 12.50 -9.75
CA GLY A 18 24.66 13.47 -10.58
C GLY A 18 24.45 14.90 -10.10
N SER A 19 25.47 15.48 -9.49
CA SER A 19 25.55 16.80 -8.88
C SER A 19 25.35 17.99 -9.84
N VAL A 20 24.46 18.93 -9.51
CA VAL A 20 24.64 20.38 -9.80
C VAL A 20 23.86 21.24 -8.77
N SER A 21 24.52 22.28 -8.24
CA SER A 21 24.00 23.27 -7.27
C SER A 21 22.90 24.19 -7.83
N PRO A 22 22.14 24.88 -6.96
CA PRO A 22 20.88 25.56 -7.31
C PRO A 22 21.11 26.99 -7.83
N ALA A 23 20.60 27.27 -9.03
CA ALA A 23 20.39 28.63 -9.52
C ALA A 23 18.90 28.84 -9.86
N MET A 24 18.36 29.92 -9.32
CA MET A 24 17.01 30.42 -9.55
C MET A 24 16.71 30.57 -11.04
N VAL A 25 15.56 30.06 -11.49
CA VAL A 25 14.93 30.55 -12.73
C VAL A 25 13.44 30.77 -12.48
N LYS A 26 13.05 32.03 -12.74
CA LYS A 26 11.71 32.61 -12.69
C LYS A 26 10.66 31.75 -13.39
N ALA A 27 9.46 31.79 -12.83
CA ALA A 27 8.22 31.39 -13.49
C ALA A 27 7.93 32.32 -14.67
N GLU A 28 7.88 31.78 -15.89
CA GLU A 28 7.17 32.37 -17.01
C GLU A 28 6.83 31.28 -18.05
N ASN A 29 5.53 31.14 -18.35
CA ASN A 29 4.93 30.49 -19.53
C ASN A 29 5.44 29.09 -19.96
N LEU A 30 4.82 28.03 -19.43
CA LEU A 30 4.78 26.72 -20.08
C LEU A 30 3.32 26.31 -20.35
N LYS A 31 2.96 26.31 -21.63
CA LYS A 31 1.72 25.74 -22.16
C LYS A 31 1.56 24.30 -21.66
N SER A 32 0.33 23.92 -21.31
CA SER A 32 -0.03 22.59 -20.84
C SER A 32 0.50 21.50 -21.78
N PRO A 33 1.23 20.49 -21.29
CA PRO A 33 1.72 19.42 -22.14
C PRO A 33 0.55 18.53 -22.57
N THR A 34 0.30 18.51 -23.87
CA THR A 34 -0.53 17.50 -24.55
C THR A 34 0.09 16.13 -24.30
N VAL A 35 -0.65 15.23 -23.66
CA VAL A 35 -0.23 13.85 -23.47
C VAL A 35 -0.36 13.13 -24.81
N TYR A 36 0.79 12.79 -25.41
CA TYR A 36 0.86 11.87 -26.53
C TYR A 36 0.59 10.45 -26.04
N VAL A 37 -0.57 9.89 -26.37
CA VAL A 37 -0.80 8.45 -26.32
C VAL A 37 -0.14 7.86 -27.56
N SER A 38 0.97 7.15 -27.39
CA SER A 38 1.63 6.45 -28.49
C SER A 38 0.72 5.35 -29.02
N SER A 39 0.19 5.55 -30.22
CA SER A 39 -0.53 4.56 -31.02
C SER A 39 0.42 3.45 -31.48
N ALA A 40 0.62 2.42 -30.66
CA ALA A 40 1.30 1.19 -31.09
C ALA A 40 0.93 -0.01 -30.21
N ARG A 41 -0.28 -0.55 -30.45
CA ARG A 41 -0.65 -1.98 -30.50
C ARG A 41 -2.18 -2.13 -30.44
N GLN A 42 -2.82 -1.87 -31.57
CA GLN A 42 -4.07 -2.56 -31.90
C GLN A 42 -3.69 -3.93 -32.46
N SER A 43 -3.77 -4.97 -31.63
CA SER A 43 -3.81 -6.36 -32.10
C SER A 43 -5.15 -6.95 -31.69
N LYS A 44 -5.86 -7.49 -32.70
CA LYS A 44 -7.26 -7.87 -32.67
C LYS A 44 -7.59 -9.01 -31.69
N VAL A 45 -8.83 -8.90 -31.20
CA VAL A 45 -9.72 -9.87 -30.53
C VAL A 45 -9.64 -9.90 -28.99
N THR A 46 -10.66 -9.27 -28.40
CA THR A 46 -11.18 -9.35 -27.02
C THR A 46 -10.38 -8.65 -25.90
N GLY A 47 -10.67 -7.36 -25.72
CA GLY A 47 -10.19 -6.51 -24.61
C GLY A 47 -10.93 -5.16 -24.53
N ASP A 48 -11.51 -4.71 -25.66
CA ASP A 48 -12.17 -3.40 -25.80
C ASP A 48 -13.27 -3.13 -24.75
N GLY A 49 -14.11 -4.13 -24.45
CA GLY A 49 -15.21 -3.97 -23.49
C GLY A 49 -14.75 -3.71 -22.05
N PHE A 50 -13.63 -4.31 -21.63
CA PHE A 50 -13.11 -4.10 -20.28
C PHE A 50 -12.43 -2.74 -20.14
N TYR A 51 -11.64 -2.32 -21.14
CA TYR A 51 -11.06 -0.98 -21.13
C TYR A 51 -12.14 0.12 -21.20
N GLU A 52 -13.15 -0.06 -22.04
CA GLU A 52 -14.29 0.86 -22.06
C GLU A 52 -15.03 0.90 -20.72
N LEU A 53 -15.19 -0.26 -20.06
CA LEU A 53 -15.76 -0.31 -18.71
C LEU A 53 -14.90 0.48 -17.74
N LEU A 54 -13.58 0.31 -17.71
CA LEU A 54 -12.71 1.06 -16.79
C LEU A 54 -12.80 2.58 -16.98
N LEU A 55 -13.07 3.05 -18.21
CA LEU A 55 -13.24 4.48 -18.50
C LEU A 55 -14.61 5.03 -18.09
N LYS A 56 -15.64 4.18 -18.04
CA LYS A 56 -17.04 4.57 -17.82
C LYS A 56 -17.54 4.25 -16.40
N ALA A 57 -17.00 3.21 -15.78
CA ALA A 57 -17.39 2.73 -14.47
C ALA A 57 -17.15 3.83 -13.43
N THR A 58 -18.10 3.94 -12.51
CA THR A 58 -18.06 4.96 -11.44
C THR A 58 -17.69 4.37 -10.09
N ASP A 59 -17.74 3.04 -9.96
CA ASP A 59 -17.28 2.30 -8.79
C ASP A 59 -16.65 0.94 -9.16
N SER A 60 -15.85 0.40 -8.24
CA SER A 60 -15.19 -0.90 -8.43
C SER A 60 -16.15 -2.10 -8.46
N LYS A 61 -17.42 -1.96 -8.04
CA LYS A 61 -18.38 -3.06 -8.09
C LYS A 61 -18.78 -3.39 -9.51
N GLU A 62 -18.86 -2.38 -10.39
CA GLU A 62 -19.09 -2.58 -11.82
C GLU A 62 -17.96 -3.43 -12.44
N VAL A 63 -16.71 -3.08 -12.12
CA VAL A 63 -15.51 -3.80 -12.57
C VAL A 63 -15.47 -5.23 -12.04
N VAL A 64 -15.72 -5.43 -10.74
CA VAL A 64 -15.77 -6.77 -10.12
C VAL A 64 -16.88 -7.63 -10.73
N SER A 65 -18.03 -7.04 -11.04
CA SER A 65 -19.17 -7.75 -11.64
C SER A 65 -18.85 -8.22 -13.05
N TYR A 66 -18.27 -7.35 -13.88
CA TYR A 66 -17.82 -7.71 -15.22
C TYR A 66 -16.83 -8.88 -15.19
N ILE A 67 -15.82 -8.81 -14.31
CA ILE A 67 -14.82 -9.87 -14.16
C ILE A 67 -15.51 -11.19 -13.79
N LYS A 68 -16.39 -11.19 -12.80
CA LYS A 68 -17.10 -12.39 -12.35
C LYS A 68 -17.89 -13.07 -13.48
N GLU A 69 -18.47 -12.28 -14.38
CA GLU A 69 -19.26 -12.76 -15.52
C GLU A 69 -18.38 -13.32 -16.65
N HIS A 70 -17.25 -12.69 -16.93
CA HIS A 70 -16.45 -12.97 -18.13
C HIS A 70 -15.21 -13.84 -17.89
N ILE A 71 -14.77 -14.01 -16.63
CA ILE A 71 -13.50 -14.69 -16.32
C ILE A 71 -13.47 -16.17 -16.73
N LYS A 72 -14.62 -16.85 -16.79
CA LYS A 72 -14.68 -18.30 -17.08
C LYS A 72 -14.31 -18.65 -18.53
N THR A 73 -14.53 -17.71 -19.45
CA THR A 73 -14.26 -17.86 -20.88
C THR A 73 -13.09 -17.00 -21.34
N ALA A 74 -12.48 -16.24 -20.43
CA ALA A 74 -11.34 -15.39 -20.72
C ALA A 74 -10.05 -16.22 -20.84
N SER A 75 -9.18 -15.80 -21.75
CA SER A 75 -7.80 -16.28 -21.83
C SER A 75 -6.97 -15.79 -20.64
N GLU A 76 -5.85 -16.45 -20.36
CA GLU A 76 -4.95 -16.06 -19.26
C GLU A 76 -4.49 -14.59 -19.36
N SER A 77 -4.17 -14.11 -20.57
CA SER A 77 -3.79 -12.70 -20.80
C SER A 77 -4.90 -11.73 -20.43
N GLN A 78 -6.15 -12.06 -20.76
CA GLN A 78 -7.30 -11.22 -20.40
C GLN A 78 -7.56 -11.24 -18.90
N ILE A 79 -7.38 -12.38 -18.25
CA ILE A 79 -7.50 -12.50 -16.80
C ILE A 79 -6.46 -11.64 -16.11
N ASP A 80 -5.22 -11.62 -16.62
CA ASP A 80 -4.16 -10.74 -16.11
C ASP A 80 -4.50 -9.26 -16.32
N GLU A 81 -5.03 -8.88 -17.48
CA GLU A 81 -5.54 -7.52 -17.75
C GLU A 81 -6.68 -7.14 -16.80
N TYR A 82 -7.62 -8.06 -16.56
CA TYR A 82 -8.73 -7.88 -15.62
C TYR A 82 -8.23 -7.61 -14.21
N MET A 83 -7.27 -8.39 -13.73
CA MET A 83 -6.71 -8.20 -12.40
C MET A 83 -5.91 -6.90 -12.31
N ARG A 84 -5.08 -6.57 -13.30
CA ARG A 84 -4.34 -5.29 -13.30
C ARG A 84 -5.29 -4.10 -13.29
N GLY A 85 -6.30 -4.12 -14.15
CA GLY A 85 -7.32 -3.06 -14.23
C GLY A 85 -8.06 -2.88 -12.91
N LEU A 86 -8.55 -3.97 -12.31
CA LEU A 86 -9.25 -3.92 -11.02
C LEU A 86 -8.37 -3.35 -9.90
N PHE A 87 -7.14 -3.83 -9.75
CA PHE A 87 -6.24 -3.37 -8.69
C PHE A 87 -5.78 -1.93 -8.85
N SER A 88 -5.86 -1.37 -10.06
CA SER A 88 -5.57 0.05 -10.35
C SER A 88 -6.79 0.95 -10.35
N PHE A 89 -8.00 0.40 -10.16
CA PHE A 89 -9.24 1.16 -10.35
C PHE A 89 -9.50 2.15 -9.20
N GLU A 90 -9.29 1.72 -7.97
CA GLU A 90 -9.41 2.56 -6.77
C GLU A 90 -8.03 3.08 -6.34
N ASP A 91 -8.00 4.26 -5.70
CA ASP A 91 -6.77 4.83 -5.13
C ASP A 91 -6.18 3.94 -4.02
N ASP A 92 -7.03 3.25 -3.23
CA ASP A 92 -6.64 2.26 -2.24
C ASP A 92 -7.34 0.92 -2.54
N VAL A 93 -6.55 -0.13 -2.76
CA VAL A 93 -7.04 -1.51 -3.00
C VAL A 93 -7.96 -2.00 -1.89
N ARG A 94 -7.85 -1.45 -0.68
CA ARG A 94 -8.76 -1.76 0.44
C ARG A 94 -10.21 -1.33 0.18
N ASP A 95 -10.45 -0.38 -0.71
CA ASP A 95 -11.80 0.10 -1.02
C ASP A 95 -12.56 -0.82 -1.99
N ILE A 96 -11.86 -1.77 -2.62
CA ILE A 96 -12.44 -2.78 -3.52
C ILE A 96 -13.03 -3.96 -2.73
N ASP A 97 -14.31 -4.29 -2.95
CA ASP A 97 -14.90 -5.51 -2.41
C ASP A 97 -14.59 -6.74 -3.29
N PHE A 98 -13.56 -7.48 -2.91
CA PHE A 98 -13.18 -8.73 -3.58
C PHE A 98 -14.08 -9.94 -3.21
N THR A 99 -15.07 -9.78 -2.32
CA THR A 99 -15.93 -10.88 -1.86
C THR A 99 -16.61 -11.65 -3.01
N PRO A 100 -17.17 -10.99 -4.06
CA PRO A 100 -17.83 -11.68 -5.17
C PRO A 100 -16.89 -12.62 -5.95
N LEU A 101 -15.58 -12.33 -5.99
CA LEU A 101 -14.61 -13.14 -6.74
C LEU A 101 -14.35 -14.52 -6.11
N LYS A 102 -14.81 -14.78 -4.88
CA LYS A 102 -14.79 -16.12 -4.28
C LYS A 102 -15.48 -17.17 -5.13
N ALA A 103 -16.58 -16.80 -5.80
CA ALA A 103 -17.36 -17.71 -6.64
C ALA A 103 -16.59 -18.17 -7.90
N VAL A 104 -15.59 -17.40 -8.32
CA VAL A 104 -14.77 -17.65 -9.51
C VAL A 104 -13.29 -17.86 -9.15
N LYS A 105 -12.99 -18.17 -7.88
CA LYS A 105 -11.63 -18.26 -7.34
C LYS A 105 -10.70 -19.19 -8.15
N ASN A 106 -11.24 -20.23 -8.77
CA ASN A 106 -10.46 -21.20 -9.53
C ASN A 106 -9.98 -20.69 -10.90
N TYR A 107 -10.53 -19.57 -11.37
CA TYR A 107 -10.14 -18.90 -12.62
C TYR A 107 -9.21 -17.71 -12.37
N LEU A 108 -8.97 -17.33 -11.11
CA LEU A 108 -8.07 -16.23 -10.78
C LEU A 108 -6.61 -16.66 -10.92
N PRO A 109 -5.68 -15.74 -11.25
CA PRO A 109 -4.25 -15.98 -11.19
C PRO A 109 -3.86 -16.51 -9.80
N THR A 110 -2.85 -17.39 -9.74
CA THR A 110 -2.50 -18.11 -8.51
C THR A 110 -2.15 -17.17 -7.36
N ASP A 111 -1.44 -16.08 -7.62
CA ASP A 111 -1.10 -15.07 -6.62
C ASP A 111 -2.35 -14.35 -6.11
N VAL A 112 -3.26 -13.92 -6.99
CA VAL A 112 -4.52 -13.26 -6.61
C VAL A 112 -5.42 -14.22 -5.83
N LYS A 113 -5.51 -15.47 -6.27
CA LYS A 113 -6.23 -16.55 -5.58
C LYS A 113 -5.74 -16.74 -4.14
N ASN A 114 -4.43 -16.67 -3.93
CA ASN A 114 -3.80 -16.80 -2.62
C ASN A 114 -3.91 -15.52 -1.78
N ALA A 115 -3.90 -14.35 -2.41
CA ALA A 115 -4.06 -13.04 -1.76
C ALA A 115 -5.52 -12.77 -1.34
N LEU A 116 -6.51 -13.39 -2.01
CA LEU A 116 -7.94 -13.13 -1.84
C LEU A 116 -8.43 -13.08 -0.38
N PRO A 117 -8.02 -13.98 0.54
CA PRO A 117 -8.44 -13.89 1.94
C PRO A 117 -7.97 -12.60 2.64
N PHE A 118 -6.79 -12.09 2.28
CA PHE A 118 -6.24 -10.86 2.84
C PHE A 118 -6.92 -9.63 2.25
N LEU A 119 -7.14 -9.60 0.94
CA LEU A 119 -7.86 -8.52 0.24
C LEU A 119 -9.25 -8.32 0.83
N ILE A 120 -10.02 -9.42 0.98
CA ILE A 120 -11.37 -9.37 1.57
C ILE A 120 -11.32 -8.93 3.04
N LYS A 121 -10.31 -9.36 3.79
CA LYS A 121 -10.15 -8.98 5.20
C LYS A 121 -9.84 -7.48 5.35
N GLU A 122 -8.99 -6.93 4.49
CA GLU A 122 -8.68 -5.51 4.47
C GLU A 122 -9.89 -4.69 4.00
N HIS A 123 -10.67 -5.15 3.03
CA HIS A 123 -11.92 -4.45 2.68
C HIS A 123 -12.91 -4.39 3.85
N LYS A 124 -13.18 -5.53 4.50
CA LYS A 124 -14.18 -5.61 5.59
C LYS A 124 -13.75 -4.94 6.88
N LYS A 125 -12.45 -4.97 7.18
CA LYS A 125 -11.87 -4.36 8.37
C LYS A 125 -10.53 -3.76 7.96
N PRO A 126 -10.50 -2.59 7.32
CA PRO A 126 -9.26 -1.99 6.83
C PRO A 126 -8.31 -1.72 7.97
N SER A 127 -7.02 -1.97 7.76
CA SER A 127 -5.95 -1.59 8.71
C SER A 127 -5.71 -0.08 8.73
N ILE A 128 -5.95 0.54 7.57
CA ILE A 128 -5.88 1.97 7.31
C ILE A 128 -7.10 2.34 6.47
N LYS A 129 -7.79 3.44 6.82
CA LYS A 129 -8.91 3.98 6.04
C LYS A 129 -8.78 5.49 5.97
N ASN A 130 -8.86 6.06 4.77
CA ASN A 130 -8.72 7.50 4.52
C ASN A 130 -7.46 8.10 5.19
N GLY A 131 -6.33 7.40 5.03
CA GLY A 131 -5.04 7.78 5.64
C GLY A 131 -4.95 7.63 7.16
N LYS A 132 -6.00 7.12 7.83
CA LYS A 132 -6.04 6.97 9.29
C LYS A 132 -5.90 5.52 9.71
N VAL A 133 -5.08 5.30 10.72
CA VAL A 133 -4.87 3.98 11.33
C VAL A 133 -6.09 3.57 12.15
N THR A 134 -6.71 2.44 11.82
CA THR A 134 -7.96 1.98 12.46
C THR A 134 -7.72 0.94 13.55
N LEU A 135 -6.58 0.27 13.52
CA LEU A 135 -6.21 -0.83 14.42
C LEU A 135 -5.23 -0.37 15.50
N ASN A 136 -5.10 -1.17 16.56
CA ASN A 136 -4.06 -1.00 17.56
C ASN A 136 -2.73 -1.65 17.11
N ILE A 137 -1.63 -1.36 17.82
CA ILE A 137 -0.27 -1.85 17.49
C ILE A 137 -0.25 -3.38 17.34
N SER A 138 -0.77 -4.12 18.31
CA SER A 138 -0.74 -5.58 18.30
C SER A 138 -1.47 -6.16 17.08
N ALA A 139 -2.64 -5.61 16.72
CA ALA A 139 -3.40 -6.03 15.55
C ALA A 139 -2.68 -5.68 14.23
N LEU A 140 -2.03 -4.52 14.13
CA LEU A 140 -1.24 -4.14 12.96
C LEU A 140 -0.02 -5.05 12.78
N LEU A 141 0.73 -5.29 13.85
CA LEU A 141 1.89 -6.17 13.82
C LEU A 141 1.49 -7.63 13.55
N GLY A 142 0.36 -8.09 14.07
CA GLY A 142 -0.21 -9.38 13.74
C GLY A 142 -0.59 -9.51 12.25
N ARG A 143 -1.15 -8.45 11.64
CA ARG A 143 -1.39 -8.39 10.20
C ARG A 143 -0.10 -8.40 9.40
N ALA A 144 0.85 -7.55 9.77
CA ALA A 144 2.16 -7.48 9.12
C ALA A 144 2.86 -8.84 9.09
N LYS A 145 2.78 -9.61 10.19
CA LYS A 145 3.31 -10.98 10.22
C LYS A 145 2.64 -11.94 9.26
N ALA A 146 1.32 -11.85 9.13
CA ALA A 146 0.59 -12.67 8.17
C ALA A 146 0.96 -12.30 6.73
N TYR A 147 1.13 -11.00 6.44
CA TYR A 147 1.57 -10.51 5.12
C TYR A 147 3.01 -10.91 4.81
N GLU A 148 3.93 -10.76 5.75
CA GLU A 148 5.32 -11.23 5.62
C GLU A 148 5.39 -12.73 5.29
N ALA A 149 4.60 -13.56 6.00
CA ALA A 149 4.56 -14.99 5.75
C ALA A 149 3.98 -15.33 4.37
N TYR A 150 2.99 -14.56 3.90
CA TYR A 150 2.45 -14.68 2.55
C TYR A 150 3.49 -14.32 1.49
N LEU A 151 4.15 -13.17 1.62
CA LEU A 151 5.12 -12.63 0.64
C LEU A 151 6.35 -13.52 0.51
N LYS A 152 6.76 -14.21 1.59
CA LYS A 152 7.83 -15.21 1.51
C LYS A 152 7.49 -16.37 0.56
N LYS A 153 6.22 -16.73 0.45
CA LYS A 153 5.73 -17.82 -0.42
C LYS A 153 5.28 -17.32 -1.80
N ASN A 154 4.86 -16.06 -1.88
CA ASN A 154 4.33 -15.43 -3.09
C ASN A 154 5.06 -14.07 -3.26
N PRO A 155 6.29 -14.07 -3.81
CA PRO A 155 7.14 -12.88 -3.81
C PRO A 155 6.72 -11.81 -4.83
N SER A 156 5.99 -12.19 -5.87
CA SER A 156 5.62 -11.35 -7.01
C SER A 156 4.18 -11.63 -7.47
N GLY A 157 3.68 -10.78 -8.38
CA GLY A 157 2.32 -10.80 -8.91
C GLY A 157 1.46 -9.68 -8.34
N THR A 158 0.40 -9.31 -9.06
CA THR A 158 -0.50 -8.19 -8.73
C THR A 158 -1.11 -8.33 -7.33
N GLY A 159 -1.54 -9.54 -6.96
CA GLY A 159 -2.04 -9.82 -5.61
C GLY A 159 -0.95 -9.61 -4.56
N SER A 160 0.27 -10.07 -4.85
CA SER A 160 1.42 -9.90 -3.96
C SER A 160 1.87 -8.46 -3.81
N ASP A 161 1.75 -7.65 -4.86
CA ASP A 161 2.07 -6.22 -4.81
C ASP A 161 1.11 -5.48 -3.87
N ALA A 162 -0.19 -5.78 -3.90
CA ALA A 162 -1.15 -5.27 -2.94
C ALA A 162 -0.82 -5.72 -1.50
N ILE A 163 -0.49 -7.00 -1.29
CA ILE A 163 -0.11 -7.48 0.05
C ILE A 163 1.19 -6.84 0.53
N ARG A 164 2.12 -6.52 -0.37
CA ARG A 164 3.36 -5.80 -0.02
C ARG A 164 3.05 -4.37 0.43
N SER A 165 2.17 -3.67 -0.27
CA SER A 165 1.68 -2.36 0.19
C SER A 165 1.04 -2.46 1.57
N PHE A 166 0.14 -3.43 1.79
CA PHE A 166 -0.50 -3.65 3.10
C PHE A 166 0.50 -3.97 4.22
N TYR A 167 1.55 -4.74 3.90
CA TYR A 167 2.64 -5.05 4.81
C TYR A 167 3.41 -3.80 5.23
N GLU A 168 3.86 -3.01 4.25
CA GLU A 168 4.62 -1.79 4.47
C GLU A 168 3.82 -0.78 5.31
N ASP A 169 2.55 -0.60 4.96
CA ASP A 169 1.59 0.22 5.67
C ASP A 169 1.39 -0.24 7.12
N ALA A 170 1.10 -1.53 7.33
CA ALA A 170 0.82 -2.06 8.65
C ALA A 170 2.01 -1.89 9.60
N VAL A 171 3.25 -2.18 9.14
CA VAL A 171 4.44 -1.99 9.97
C VAL A 171 4.72 -0.51 10.21
N THR A 172 4.65 0.31 9.17
CA THR A 172 4.90 1.75 9.27
C THR A 172 3.94 2.38 10.26
N GLN A 173 2.64 2.15 10.11
CA GLN A 173 1.63 2.71 11.01
C GLN A 173 1.66 2.11 12.41
N ALA A 174 2.11 0.87 12.57
CA ALA A 174 2.34 0.29 13.90
C ALA A 174 3.46 1.02 14.64
N ILE A 175 4.50 1.51 13.94
CA ILE A 175 5.70 2.12 14.53
C ILE A 175 5.58 3.65 14.66
N THR A 176 5.17 4.32 13.58
CA THR A 176 5.10 5.78 13.52
C THR A 176 3.81 6.31 14.12
N GLY A 177 2.76 5.49 14.17
CA GLY A 177 1.45 5.93 14.64
C GLY A 177 0.87 7.08 13.82
N GLY A 178 1.24 7.19 12.54
CA GLY A 178 0.87 8.28 11.64
C GLY A 178 1.72 9.56 11.79
N TYR A 179 2.82 9.52 12.55
CA TYR A 179 3.68 10.68 12.77
C TYR A 179 4.17 11.30 11.45
N GLN A 180 3.92 12.59 11.26
CA GLN A 180 4.41 13.39 10.13
C GLN A 180 4.73 14.79 10.65
N LYS A 181 6.02 15.08 10.79
CA LYS A 181 6.50 16.32 11.43
C LYS A 181 6.11 17.55 10.62
N GLU A 182 6.29 17.48 9.31
CA GLU A 182 6.07 18.56 8.35
C GLU A 182 4.59 18.94 8.26
N MET A 183 3.69 18.00 8.54
CA MET A 183 2.24 18.21 8.58
C MET A 183 1.70 18.45 10.00
N GLY A 184 2.56 18.53 11.01
CA GLY A 184 2.17 18.70 12.40
C GLY A 184 1.41 17.50 13.00
N VAL A 185 1.43 16.34 12.34
CA VAL A 185 0.74 15.13 12.80
C VAL A 185 1.57 14.45 13.88
N LYS A 186 1.03 14.43 15.10
CA LYS A 186 1.67 13.79 16.27
C LYS A 186 1.53 12.27 16.20
N ASN A 187 2.48 11.56 16.80
CA ASN A 187 2.43 10.11 16.94
C ASN A 187 1.29 9.72 17.89
N ARG A 188 0.32 8.94 17.42
CA ARG A 188 -0.85 8.52 18.21
C ARG A 188 -0.52 7.65 19.44
N TYR A 189 0.68 7.08 19.50
CA TYR A 189 1.15 6.22 20.60
C TYR A 189 1.99 6.98 21.62
N ALA A 190 2.25 8.27 21.37
CA ALA A 190 2.99 9.14 22.27
C ALA A 190 2.06 9.97 23.15
N ASN A 191 2.55 10.33 24.34
CA ASN A 191 1.88 11.25 25.24
C ASN A 191 2.13 12.72 24.84
N ALA A 192 1.59 13.67 25.61
CA ALA A 192 1.77 15.11 25.38
C ALA A 192 3.23 15.59 25.40
N LYS A 193 4.15 14.82 26.00
CA LYS A 193 5.60 15.09 26.05
C LYS A 193 6.37 14.42 24.90
N SER A 194 5.68 13.94 23.86
CA SER A 194 6.26 13.22 22.73
C SER A 194 7.06 11.97 23.15
N GLN A 195 6.62 11.31 24.22
CA GLN A 195 7.16 10.03 24.66
C GLN A 195 6.19 8.91 24.33
N VAL A 196 6.68 7.86 23.68
CA VAL A 196 5.91 6.63 23.44
C VAL A 196 5.43 6.07 24.77
N SER A 197 4.12 5.83 24.87
CA SER A 197 3.49 5.37 26.11
C SER A 197 4.00 4.01 26.56
N GLN A 198 3.92 3.74 27.87
CA GLN A 198 4.26 2.42 28.42
C GLN A 198 3.40 1.31 27.81
N LYS A 199 2.11 1.59 27.57
CA LYS A 199 1.19 0.66 26.89
C LYS A 199 1.69 0.26 25.50
N ALA A 200 2.12 1.24 24.69
CA ALA A 200 2.68 0.96 23.37
C ALA A 200 4.00 0.17 23.46
N MET A 201 4.89 0.55 24.39
CA MET A 201 6.13 -0.19 24.66
C MET A 201 5.87 -1.66 24.95
N SER A 202 4.94 -1.98 25.85
CA SER A 202 4.60 -3.36 26.18
C SER A 202 4.07 -4.14 24.96
N GLN A 203 3.32 -3.50 24.07
CA GLN A 203 2.85 -4.17 22.84
C GLN A 203 4.00 -4.51 21.89
N TYR A 204 4.99 -3.62 21.73
CA TYR A 204 6.17 -3.92 20.92
C TYR A 204 7.05 -5.00 21.53
N GLU A 205 7.27 -4.96 22.85
CA GLU A 205 8.08 -5.94 23.57
C GLU A 205 7.45 -7.34 23.53
N ASN A 206 6.13 -7.43 23.74
CA ASN A 206 5.40 -8.69 23.61
C ASN A 206 5.52 -9.25 22.19
N PHE A 207 5.36 -8.41 21.17
CA PHE A 207 5.54 -8.85 19.78
C PHE A 207 6.95 -9.42 19.53
N VAL A 208 8.00 -8.75 20.01
CA VAL A 208 9.39 -9.22 19.87
C VAL A 208 9.64 -10.52 20.63
N LYS A 209 8.99 -10.72 21.79
CA LYS A 209 9.08 -11.94 22.61
C LYS A 209 8.38 -13.13 21.94
N GLU A 210 7.18 -12.91 21.42
CA GLU A 210 6.33 -13.95 20.80
C GLU A 210 6.86 -14.40 19.43
N ASN A 211 7.65 -13.57 18.75
CA ASN A 211 8.13 -13.86 17.41
C ASN A 211 9.66 -14.09 17.40
N LYS A 212 10.09 -15.24 16.89
CA LYS A 212 11.52 -15.62 16.89
C LYS A 212 12.29 -15.10 15.68
N THR A 213 11.65 -14.97 14.52
CA THR A 213 12.30 -14.65 13.24
C THR A 213 11.46 -13.68 12.39
N GLY A 214 11.98 -13.28 11.22
CA GLY A 214 11.31 -12.40 10.25
C GLY A 214 11.76 -10.93 10.33
N THR A 215 11.69 -10.25 9.18
CA THR A 215 12.00 -8.83 8.99
C THR A 215 11.15 -7.94 9.90
N THR A 216 9.84 -8.20 10.03
CA THR A 216 8.97 -7.42 10.93
C THR A 216 9.49 -7.43 12.38
N ARG A 217 9.89 -8.62 12.87
CA ARG A 217 10.42 -8.76 14.22
C ARG A 217 11.75 -8.05 14.39
N LYS A 218 12.65 -8.13 13.40
CA LYS A 218 13.93 -7.41 13.41
C LYS A 218 13.69 -5.90 13.51
N VAL A 219 12.84 -5.34 12.66
CA VAL A 219 12.52 -3.90 12.65
C VAL A 219 11.89 -3.45 13.96
N VAL A 220 10.89 -4.18 14.49
CA VAL A 220 10.28 -3.83 15.78
C VAL A 220 11.30 -3.95 16.93
N SER A 221 12.18 -4.94 16.91
CA SER A 221 13.25 -5.09 17.92
C SER A 221 14.23 -3.92 17.88
N GLU A 222 14.62 -3.46 16.69
CA GLU A 222 15.47 -2.26 16.54
C GLU A 222 14.76 -1.03 17.10
N TYR A 223 13.47 -0.88 16.83
CA TYR A 223 12.67 0.25 17.33
C TYR A 223 12.55 0.24 18.86
N VAL A 224 12.27 -0.92 19.47
CA VAL A 224 12.24 -1.08 20.94
C VAL A 224 13.56 -0.67 21.56
N ASN A 225 14.69 -1.15 21.00
CA ASN A 225 16.01 -0.82 21.50
C ASN A 225 16.32 0.68 21.38
N LEU A 226 15.90 1.30 20.29
CA LEU A 226 16.04 2.74 20.09
C LEU A 226 15.21 3.55 21.10
N LEU A 227 13.97 3.15 21.34
CA LEU A 227 13.11 3.80 22.33
C LEU A 227 13.69 3.68 23.74
N LYS A 228 14.23 2.52 24.13
CA LYS A 228 14.91 2.35 25.43
C LYS A 228 16.10 3.30 25.59
N LYS A 229 16.94 3.45 24.55
CA LYS A 229 18.11 4.35 24.56
C LYS A 229 17.74 5.84 24.59
N THR A 230 16.52 6.18 24.22
CA THR A 230 16.04 7.58 24.09
C THR A 230 15.03 7.95 25.16
N ASP A 231 14.89 7.13 26.22
CA ASP A 231 13.86 7.31 27.25
C ASP A 231 12.46 7.51 26.63
N LYS A 232 12.18 6.70 25.60
CA LYS A 232 10.95 6.66 24.80
C LYS A 232 10.61 7.96 24.07
N LYS A 233 11.49 8.97 24.06
CA LYS A 233 11.28 10.26 23.39
C LYS A 233 11.40 10.12 21.89
N ILE A 234 10.50 10.77 21.15
CA ILE A 234 10.61 10.93 19.70
C ILE A 234 11.72 11.96 19.42
N THR A 235 12.96 11.48 19.36
CA THR A 235 14.15 12.27 19.04
C THR A 235 14.44 12.26 17.54
N LYS A 236 15.39 13.08 17.06
CA LYS A 236 15.88 13.03 15.67
C LYS A 236 16.35 11.64 15.22
N LYS A 237 16.88 10.82 16.15
CA LYS A 237 17.26 9.42 15.87
C LYS A 237 16.03 8.55 15.60
N VAL A 238 14.93 8.77 16.33
CA VAL A 238 13.64 8.10 16.09
C VAL A 238 13.02 8.55 14.76
N GLU A 239 13.06 9.84 14.45
CA GLU A 239 12.60 10.36 13.15
C GLU A 239 13.41 9.76 11.99
N THR A 240 14.73 9.68 12.14
CA THR A 240 15.60 9.03 11.14
C THR A 240 15.26 7.55 10.98
N PHE A 241 14.92 6.86 12.08
CA PHE A 241 14.44 5.49 12.03
C PHE A 241 13.13 5.39 11.24
N TYR A 242 12.15 6.27 11.49
CA TYR A 242 10.88 6.32 10.75
C TYR A 242 11.12 6.48 9.25
N ASN A 243 11.97 7.42 8.84
CA ASN A 243 12.28 7.67 7.43
C ASN A 243 13.03 6.49 6.76
N SER A 244 13.62 5.59 7.54
CA SER A 244 14.33 4.41 7.04
C SER A 244 13.46 3.16 6.91
N LEU A 245 12.21 3.18 7.41
CA LEU A 245 11.36 1.99 7.51
C LEU A 245 11.16 1.29 6.18
N TYR A 246 10.81 2.03 5.13
CA TYR A 246 10.63 1.47 3.78
C TYR A 246 11.85 0.64 3.33
N LYS A 247 13.06 1.21 3.43
CA LYS A 247 14.31 0.52 3.07
C LYS A 247 14.60 -0.70 3.96
N LYS A 248 14.11 -0.72 5.20
CA LYS A 248 14.29 -1.84 6.13
C LYS A 248 13.32 -2.99 5.84
N LEU A 249 12.14 -2.70 5.28
CA LEU A 249 11.11 -3.69 4.97
C LEU A 249 11.34 -4.42 3.65
N GLN A 250 12.19 -3.87 2.78
CA GLN A 250 12.61 -4.49 1.52
C GLN A 250 13.76 -5.51 1.67
N LYS A 251 14.27 -5.72 2.88
CA LYS A 251 15.39 -6.63 3.18
C LYS A 251 14.91 -7.94 3.81
#